data_AF-A0A5C7N5N9-F1
#
_entry.id   AF-A0A5C7N5N9-F1
#
_cell.length_a   1.000
_cell.length_b   1.000
_cell.length_c   1.000
_cell.angle_alpha   90.00
_cell.angle_beta   90.00
_cell.angle_gamma   90.00
#
_symmetry.space_group_name_H-M   'P 1'
#
loop_
_entity.id
_entity.type
_entity.pdbx_description
1 polymer ?
#
loop_
_entity_poly.entity_id
_entity_poly.type
_entity_poly.pdbx_seq_one_letter_code
_entity_poly.pdbx_strand_id
1 'polypeptide(L)'
;MSSDRTKRGLRDLILSLAVVAVFVAFLFAVVWRPSPDPVRTVDPMPALLTAREQAEYPVYAPTGLSSEWRATSARFEADGDATVWFLGYVTPEDQYIAVAQTDGDSGDFIEEQTLEGTPEGEVTVDGQTWQRYASTDQRSLVREADGSTVVVTGSVSYEQLADFAGRLST
;
A
#
# COMPACT_ATOMS: atom_id res chain seq x y z
N MET A 1 -63.03 4.61 -38.67
CA MET A 1 -61.88 3.66 -38.74
C MET A 1 -60.57 4.43 -38.59
N SER A 2 -60.01 4.56 -37.38
CA SER A 2 -58.64 5.10 -37.20
C SER A 2 -58.03 4.79 -35.82
N SER A 3 -58.15 3.55 -35.32
CA SER A 3 -57.60 3.16 -34.01
C SER A 3 -56.42 2.18 -34.07
N ASP A 4 -56.04 1.71 -35.27
CA ASP A 4 -55.01 0.68 -35.44
C ASP A 4 -53.60 1.22 -35.72
N ARG A 5 -53.47 2.46 -36.21
CA ARG A 5 -52.15 3.05 -36.50
C ARG A 5 -51.40 3.50 -35.25
N THR A 6 -52.09 4.10 -34.28
CA THR A 6 -51.47 4.63 -33.04
C THR A 6 -50.94 3.51 -32.13
N LYS A 7 -51.69 2.39 -32.02
CA LYS A 7 -51.26 1.21 -31.24
C LYS A 7 -50.07 0.50 -31.85
N ARG A 8 -49.93 0.54 -33.19
CA ARG A 8 -48.79 -0.05 -33.90
C ARG A 8 -47.51 0.74 -33.66
N GLY A 9 -47.57 2.07 -33.78
CA GLY A 9 -46.42 2.94 -33.46
C GLY A 9 -45.93 2.80 -32.02
N LEU A 10 -46.84 2.68 -31.04
CA LEU A 10 -46.46 2.51 -29.63
C LEU A 10 -45.88 1.11 -29.35
N ARG A 11 -46.43 0.05 -29.98
CA ARG A 11 -45.88 -1.31 -29.87
C ARG A 11 -44.50 -1.42 -30.50
N ASP A 12 -44.30 -0.82 -31.67
CA ASP A 12 -43.03 -0.84 -32.39
C ASP A 12 -41.96 -0.04 -31.61
N LEU A 13 -42.36 1.04 -30.92
CA LEU A 13 -41.48 1.81 -30.04
C LEU A 13 -41.10 1.06 -28.76
N ILE A 14 -42.02 0.31 -28.16
CA ILE A 14 -41.73 -0.54 -27.00
C ILE A 14 -40.83 -1.72 -27.43
N LEU A 15 -41.09 -2.30 -28.60
CA LEU A 15 -40.26 -3.37 -29.17
C LEU A 15 -38.85 -2.88 -29.48
N SER A 16 -38.69 -1.70 -30.09
CA SER A 16 -37.37 -1.14 -30.35
C SER A 16 -36.62 -0.81 -29.06
N LEU A 17 -37.30 -0.25 -28.06
CA LEU A 17 -36.71 0.01 -26.74
C LEU A 17 -36.28 -1.28 -26.04
N ALA A 18 -37.07 -2.33 -26.13
CA ALA A 18 -36.73 -3.64 -25.57
C ALA A 18 -35.49 -4.25 -26.26
N VAL A 19 -35.40 -4.15 -27.59
CA VAL A 19 -34.24 -4.63 -28.36
C VAL A 19 -32.98 -3.85 -27.97
N VAL A 20 -33.08 -2.52 -27.84
CA VAL A 20 -31.96 -1.69 -27.39
C VAL A 20 -31.56 -2.03 -25.95
N ALA A 21 -32.52 -2.23 -25.05
CA ALA A 21 -32.23 -2.58 -23.66
C ALA A 21 -31.54 -3.96 -23.54
N VAL A 22 -31.99 -4.96 -24.30
CA VAL A 22 -31.35 -6.27 -24.37
C VAL A 22 -29.93 -6.15 -24.92
N PHE A 23 -29.73 -5.33 -25.96
CA PHE A 23 -28.41 -5.10 -26.54
C PHE A 23 -27.47 -4.40 -25.55
N VAL A 24 -27.95 -3.39 -24.81
CA VAL A 24 -27.20 -2.71 -23.76
C VAL A 24 -26.87 -3.66 -22.60
N ALA A 25 -27.81 -4.49 -22.17
CA ALA A 25 -27.56 -5.49 -21.13
C ALA A 25 -26.52 -6.54 -21.58
N PHE A 26 -26.58 -6.95 -22.84
CA PHE A 26 -25.57 -7.83 -23.44
C PHE A 26 -24.19 -7.15 -23.48
N LEU A 27 -24.11 -5.90 -23.92
CA LEU A 27 -22.85 -5.14 -23.89
C LEU A 27 -22.34 -4.99 -22.45
N PHE A 28 -23.21 -4.72 -21.49
CA PHE A 28 -22.83 -4.64 -20.08
C PHE A 28 -22.28 -5.98 -19.57
N ALA A 29 -22.92 -7.10 -19.90
CA ALA A 29 -22.43 -8.43 -19.53
C ALA A 29 -21.08 -8.79 -20.18
N VAL A 30 -20.82 -8.32 -21.40
CA VAL A 30 -19.54 -8.55 -22.13
C VAL A 30 -18.43 -7.62 -21.63
N VAL A 31 -18.76 -6.37 -21.29
CA VAL A 31 -17.81 -5.34 -20.83
C VAL A 31 -17.52 -5.46 -19.33
N TRP A 32 -18.45 -6.01 -18.55
CA TRP A 32 -18.25 -6.27 -17.13
C TRP A 32 -17.21 -7.38 -16.94
N ARG A 33 -15.95 -6.96 -16.96
CA ARG A 33 -14.82 -7.73 -16.46
C ARG A 33 -14.68 -7.35 -14.99
N PRO A 34 -14.69 -8.31 -14.05
CA PRO A 34 -14.11 -8.06 -12.75
C PRO A 34 -12.68 -7.61 -13.02
N SER A 35 -12.34 -6.36 -12.70
CA SER A 35 -10.94 -5.93 -12.76
C SER A 35 -10.18 -6.88 -11.84
N PRO A 36 -9.20 -7.65 -12.33
CA PRO A 36 -8.31 -8.38 -11.43
C PRO A 36 -7.70 -7.36 -10.49
N ASP A 37 -7.69 -7.65 -9.19
CA ASP A 37 -7.06 -6.81 -8.19
C ASP A 37 -5.63 -6.52 -8.66
N PRO A 38 -5.31 -5.26 -9.03
CA PRO A 38 -4.05 -4.94 -9.69
C PRO A 38 -2.85 -5.07 -8.74
N VAL A 39 -3.10 -5.24 -7.44
CA VAL A 39 -2.06 -5.37 -6.42
C VAL A 39 -1.42 -6.75 -6.52
N ARG A 40 -0.20 -6.78 -7.08
CA ARG A 40 0.63 -7.98 -7.08
C ARG A 40 1.16 -8.21 -5.67
N THR A 41 0.74 -9.32 -5.06
CA THR A 41 1.25 -9.75 -3.77
C THR A 41 2.52 -10.58 -3.90
N VAL A 42 3.38 -10.49 -2.90
CA VAL A 42 4.62 -11.28 -2.76
C VAL A 42 4.64 -11.98 -1.40
N ASP A 43 5.38 -13.08 -1.29
CA ASP A 43 5.69 -13.69 0.02
C ASP A 43 6.94 -13.01 0.60
N PRO A 44 6.85 -12.29 1.73
CA PRO A 44 8.00 -11.62 2.34
C PRO A 44 8.95 -12.57 3.08
N MET A 45 8.52 -13.80 3.40
CA MET A 45 9.27 -14.69 4.28
C MET A 45 10.67 -15.06 3.78
N PRO A 46 10.89 -15.40 2.50
CA PRO A 46 12.23 -15.73 2.01
C PRO A 46 13.22 -14.55 2.15
N ALA A 47 12.76 -13.34 1.82
CA ALA A 47 13.57 -12.13 1.92
C ALA A 47 13.84 -11.76 3.39
N LEU A 48 12.82 -11.85 4.26
CA LEU A 48 12.96 -11.58 5.69
C LEU A 48 13.95 -12.55 6.37
N LEU A 49 13.90 -13.84 6.03
CA LEU A 49 14.85 -14.82 6.56
C LEU A 49 16.29 -14.51 6.12
N THR A 50 16.46 -14.14 4.85
CA THR A 50 17.76 -13.73 4.30
C THR A 50 18.28 -12.48 5.02
N ALA A 51 17.42 -11.48 5.20
CA ALA A 51 17.76 -10.25 5.90
C ALA A 51 18.17 -10.52 7.35
N ARG A 52 17.41 -11.33 8.10
CA ARG A 52 17.73 -11.68 9.49
C ARG A 52 19.01 -12.51 9.65
N GLU A 53 19.41 -13.23 8.60
CA GLU A 53 20.67 -14.00 8.61
C GLU A 53 21.88 -13.13 8.28
N GLN A 54 21.72 -12.16 7.39
CA GLN A 54 22.85 -11.42 6.79
C GLN A 54 23.03 -10.00 7.32
N ALA A 55 21.97 -9.35 7.81
CA ALA A 55 22.05 -7.99 8.32
C ALA A 55 22.86 -7.94 9.63
N GLU A 56 23.65 -6.87 9.78
CA GLU A 56 24.40 -6.61 11.02
C GLU A 56 23.53 -5.95 12.11
N TYR A 57 22.23 -5.75 11.82
CA TYR A 57 21.24 -5.14 12.70
C TYR A 57 19.98 -6.01 12.83
N PRO A 58 19.20 -5.86 13.92
CA PRO A 58 17.90 -6.51 14.04
C PRO A 58 16.90 -6.05 12.96
N VAL A 59 16.46 -6.98 12.11
CA VAL A 59 15.51 -6.68 11.01
C VAL A 59 14.08 -6.69 11.52
N TYR A 60 13.44 -5.53 11.51
CA TYR A 60 12.05 -5.30 11.89
C TYR A 60 11.09 -5.73 10.77
N ALA A 61 10.09 -6.51 11.17
CA ALA A 61 8.92 -6.83 10.35
C ALA A 61 7.65 -6.74 11.20
N PRO A 62 6.52 -6.32 10.61
CA PRO A 62 5.26 -6.23 11.34
C PRO A 62 4.72 -7.63 11.68
N THR A 63 4.15 -7.77 12.88
CA THR A 63 3.46 -8.98 13.33
C THR A 63 1.99 -8.70 13.62
N GLY A 64 1.16 -9.75 13.58
CA GLY A 64 -0.26 -9.62 13.91
C GLY A 64 -1.07 -8.77 12.93
N LEU A 65 -0.59 -8.57 11.69
CA LEU A 65 -1.41 -7.99 10.62
C LEU A 65 -2.53 -8.96 10.23
N SER A 66 -3.70 -8.43 9.87
CA SER A 66 -4.80 -9.26 9.36
C SER A 66 -4.46 -9.80 7.96
N SER A 67 -5.19 -10.82 7.50
CA SER A 67 -5.01 -11.39 6.16
C SER A 67 -5.35 -10.44 5.01
N GLU A 68 -5.95 -9.27 5.32
CA GLU A 68 -6.28 -8.23 4.34
C GLU A 68 -5.09 -7.35 3.98
N TRP A 69 -4.02 -7.40 4.78
CA TRP A 69 -2.76 -6.74 4.48
C TRP A 69 -2.01 -7.51 3.40
N ARG A 70 -1.66 -6.80 2.34
CA ARG A 70 -1.06 -7.39 1.13
C ARG A 70 0.38 -6.92 1.02
N ALA A 71 1.34 -7.79 1.29
CA ALA A 71 2.75 -7.50 1.04
C ALA A 71 2.96 -7.34 -0.47
N THR A 72 3.49 -6.20 -0.90
CA THR A 72 3.72 -5.87 -2.32
C THR A 72 5.20 -5.88 -2.70
N SER A 73 6.06 -5.72 -1.70
CA SER A 73 7.51 -5.71 -1.88
C SER A 73 8.20 -6.23 -0.62
N ALA A 74 9.25 -7.01 -0.82
CA ALA A 74 10.14 -7.47 0.24
C ALA A 74 11.51 -7.68 -0.39
N ARG A 75 12.50 -6.88 0.01
CA ARG A 75 13.85 -6.91 -0.57
C ARG A 75 14.89 -6.62 0.51
N PHE A 76 16.00 -7.33 0.40
CA PHE A 76 17.20 -7.12 1.19
C PHE A 76 18.37 -7.03 0.23
N GLU A 77 19.03 -5.88 0.20
CA GLU A 77 19.99 -5.53 -0.83
C GLU A 77 21.22 -4.88 -0.18
N ALA A 78 22.41 -5.15 -0.73
CA ALA A 78 23.62 -4.43 -0.34
C ALA A 78 23.64 -3.06 -1.02
N ASP A 79 24.06 -2.03 -0.28
CA ASP A 79 24.26 -0.67 -0.77
C ASP A 79 25.65 -0.18 -0.36
N GLY A 80 26.62 -0.36 -1.26
CA GLY A 80 28.04 -0.16 -0.95
C GLY A 80 28.51 -1.13 0.15
N ASP A 81 28.97 -0.57 1.27
CA ASP A 81 29.39 -1.31 2.46
C ASP A 81 28.23 -1.52 3.46
N ALA A 82 27.03 -1.01 3.16
CA ALA A 82 25.83 -1.10 3.99
C ALA A 82 24.82 -2.12 3.43
N THR A 83 23.77 -2.39 4.19
CA THR A 83 22.65 -3.25 3.79
C THR A 83 21.31 -2.58 4.05
N VAL A 84 20.40 -2.71 3.08
CA VAL A 84 19.07 -2.11 3.12
C VAL A 84 18.00 -3.19 3.16
N TRP A 85 17.15 -3.14 4.18
CA TRP A 85 15.92 -3.90 4.26
C TRP A 85 14.73 -3.03 3.85
N PHE A 86 13.84 -3.55 3.01
CA PHE A 86 12.61 -2.86 2.63
C PHE A 86 11.44 -3.82 2.52
N LEU A 87 10.36 -3.50 3.21
CA LEU A 87 9.13 -4.28 3.24
C LEU A 87 7.92 -3.38 3.13
N GLY A 88 7.18 -3.49 2.02
CA GLY A 88 6.00 -2.69 1.71
C GLY A 88 4.71 -3.50 1.69
N TYR A 89 3.66 -2.88 2.17
CA TYR A 89 2.30 -3.41 2.22
C TYR A 89 1.30 -2.44 1.60
N VAL A 90 0.20 -3.01 1.11
CA VAL A 90 -1.05 -2.30 0.90
C VAL A 90 -2.02 -2.68 2.02
N THR A 91 -2.63 -1.67 2.64
CA THR A 91 -3.59 -1.82 3.74
C THR A 91 -4.94 -2.35 3.24
N PRO A 92 -5.85 -2.75 4.15
CA PRO A 92 -7.24 -3.10 3.79
C PRO A 92 -7.98 -1.95 3.08
N GLU A 93 -7.60 -0.70 3.36
CA GLU A 93 -8.15 0.52 2.75
C GLU A 93 -7.44 0.94 1.45
N ASP A 94 -6.68 0.04 0.82
CA ASP A 94 -5.93 0.29 -0.42
C ASP A 94 -4.88 1.41 -0.32
N GLN A 95 -4.35 1.67 0.88
CA GLN A 95 -3.28 2.65 1.11
C GLN A 95 -1.91 1.97 1.20
N TYR A 96 -0.84 2.70 0.92
CA TYR A 96 0.52 2.17 0.97
C TYR A 96 1.20 2.48 2.30
N ILE A 97 1.93 1.50 2.83
CA ILE A 97 2.78 1.65 4.01
C ILE A 97 3.96 0.68 3.94
N ALA A 98 5.14 1.12 4.38
CA ALA A 98 6.36 0.33 4.36
C ALA A 98 7.23 0.58 5.59
N VAL A 99 8.09 -0.40 5.89
CA VAL A 99 9.25 -0.23 6.76
C VAL A 99 10.51 -0.40 5.91
N ALA A 100 11.46 0.51 6.11
CA ALA A 100 12.79 0.47 5.53
C ALA A 100 13.83 0.57 6.64
N GLN A 101 14.95 -0.14 6.50
CA GLN A 101 16.10 -0.04 7.40
C GLN A 101 17.42 0.00 6.65
N THR A 102 18.39 0.70 7.23
CA THR A 102 19.78 0.67 6.78
C THR A 102 20.74 0.79 7.97
N ASP A 103 21.92 0.20 7.85
CA ASP A 103 23.11 0.47 8.69
C ASP A 103 24.09 1.48 8.04
N GLY A 104 23.74 2.01 6.87
CA GLY A 104 24.51 3.02 6.14
C GLY A 104 24.28 4.45 6.62
N ASP A 105 24.52 5.42 5.72
CA ASP A 105 24.33 6.85 6.01
C ASP A 105 22.85 7.15 6.29
N SER A 106 22.57 7.68 7.49
CA SER A 106 21.19 7.94 7.90
C SER A 106 20.60 9.17 7.23
N GLY A 107 21.41 10.17 6.86
CA GLY A 107 20.94 11.42 6.26
C GLY A 107 20.33 11.19 4.89
N ASP A 108 21.11 10.64 3.97
CA ASP A 108 20.68 10.37 2.59
C ASP A 108 19.50 9.38 2.58
N PHE A 109 19.56 8.36 3.45
CA PHE A 109 18.49 7.36 3.58
C PHE A 109 17.18 7.98 4.09
N ILE A 110 17.22 8.85 5.10
CA ILE A 110 16.04 9.54 5.60
C ILE A 110 15.47 10.45 4.51
N GLU A 111 16.30 11.23 3.82
CA GLU A 111 15.83 12.09 2.73
C GLU A 111 15.12 11.28 1.64
N GLU A 112 15.71 10.16 1.20
CA GLU A 112 15.11 9.29 0.18
C GLU A 112 13.80 8.64 0.66
N GLN A 113 13.83 7.96 1.81
CA GLN A 113 12.67 7.18 2.29
C GLN A 113 11.51 8.08 2.75
N THR A 114 11.81 9.32 3.15
CA THR A 114 10.78 10.32 3.51
C THR A 114 10.32 11.18 2.34
N LEU A 115 10.85 10.98 1.13
CA LEU A 115 10.60 11.81 -0.05
C LEU A 115 10.85 13.30 0.24
N GLU A 116 12.07 13.59 0.74
CA GLU A 116 12.52 14.93 1.12
C GLU A 116 11.59 15.58 2.16
N GLY A 117 11.08 14.76 3.09
CA GLY A 117 10.12 15.18 4.09
C GLY A 117 10.69 16.23 5.05
N THR A 118 9.85 17.14 5.51
CA THR A 118 10.21 18.10 6.57
C THR A 118 9.88 17.52 7.94
N PRO A 119 10.75 17.66 8.95
CA PRO A 119 10.45 17.18 10.31
C PRO A 119 9.28 17.95 10.95
N GLU A 120 8.32 17.23 11.54
CA GLU A 120 7.08 17.77 12.15
C GLU A 120 6.95 17.44 13.65
N GLY A 121 8.07 17.27 14.34
CA GLY A 121 8.14 16.92 15.77
C GLY A 121 8.09 15.42 16.02
N GLU A 122 7.83 14.99 17.26
CA GLU A 122 8.00 13.59 17.68
C GLU A 122 6.67 12.92 18.04
N VAL A 123 6.65 11.59 18.01
CA VAL A 123 5.57 10.75 18.54
C VAL A 123 6.18 9.55 19.28
N THR A 124 5.56 9.14 20.39
CA THR A 124 5.96 7.93 21.10
C THR A 124 5.03 6.78 20.73
N VAL A 125 5.62 5.66 20.30
CA VAL A 125 4.92 4.43 19.90
C VAL A 125 5.53 3.28 20.70
N ASP A 126 4.75 2.58 21.52
CA ASP A 126 5.20 1.48 22.39
C ASP A 126 6.48 1.79 23.18
N GLY A 127 6.55 3.00 23.73
CA GLY A 127 7.69 3.48 24.52
C GLY A 127 8.92 3.88 23.69
N GLN A 128 8.84 3.82 22.36
CA GLN A 128 9.89 4.24 21.44
C GLN A 128 9.56 5.62 20.86
N THR A 129 10.52 6.54 20.89
CA THR A 129 10.35 7.86 20.27
C THR A 129 10.68 7.80 18.79
N TRP A 130 9.78 8.35 17.97
CA TRP A 130 9.91 8.47 16.53
C TRP A 130 9.83 9.95 16.13
N GLN A 131 10.75 10.38 15.28
CA GLN A 131 10.67 11.67 14.62
C GLN A 131 9.69 11.59 13.46
N ARG A 132 8.72 12.51 13.42
CA ARG A 132 7.75 12.64 12.33
C ARG A 132 8.35 13.47 11.20
N TYR A 133 8.05 13.03 9.98
CA TYR A 133 8.36 13.74 8.75
C TYR A 133 7.12 13.77 7.85
N ALA A 134 6.92 14.87 7.13
CA ALA A 134 5.88 14.99 6.12
C ALA A 134 6.44 15.52 4.80
N SER A 135 5.98 14.93 3.71
CA SER A 135 6.11 15.48 2.37
C SER A 135 4.72 15.65 1.75
N THR A 136 4.64 16.05 0.48
CA THR A 136 3.35 16.32 -0.20
C THR A 136 2.43 15.10 -0.19
N ASP A 137 2.98 13.90 -0.43
CA ASP A 137 2.20 12.69 -0.72
C ASP A 137 2.30 11.61 0.37
N GLN A 138 3.21 11.77 1.34
CA GLN A 138 3.42 10.78 2.39
C GLN A 138 3.78 11.38 3.75
N ARG A 139 3.61 10.56 4.76
CA ARG A 139 4.09 10.79 6.13
C ARG A 139 5.08 9.70 6.48
N SER A 140 6.02 10.02 7.36
CA SER A 140 7.01 9.07 7.83
C SER A 140 7.29 9.21 9.33
N LEU A 141 7.67 8.09 9.92
CA LEU A 141 8.22 7.98 11.26
C LEU A 141 9.65 7.46 11.13
N VAL A 142 10.61 8.17 11.73
CA VAL A 142 12.02 7.84 11.66
C VAL A 142 12.55 7.62 13.07
N ARG A 143 13.35 6.58 13.26
CA ARG A 143 14.06 6.32 14.51
C ARG A 143 15.38 5.62 14.23
N GLU A 144 16.45 6.09 14.85
CA GLU A 144 17.71 5.35 14.91
C GLU A 144 17.68 4.41 16.12
N ALA A 145 17.84 3.11 15.89
CA ALA A 145 17.84 2.09 16.93
C ALA A 145 18.63 0.85 16.51
N ASP A 146 19.27 0.22 17.49
CA ASP A 146 19.93 -1.08 17.33
C ASP A 146 20.96 -1.14 16.18
N GLY A 147 21.68 -0.03 15.95
CA GLY A 147 22.68 0.06 14.89
C GLY A 147 22.10 0.30 13.49
N SER A 148 20.80 0.60 13.37
CA SER A 148 20.15 0.90 12.10
C SER A 148 19.27 2.15 12.16
N THR A 149 19.06 2.78 11.01
CA THR A 149 18.03 3.80 10.81
C THR A 149 16.76 3.12 10.33
N VAL A 150 15.67 3.24 11.09
CA VAL A 150 14.37 2.67 10.75
C VAL A 150 13.43 3.77 10.28
N VAL A 151 12.85 3.61 9.10
CA VAL A 151 11.86 4.52 8.52
C VAL A 151 10.57 3.75 8.27
N VAL A 152 9.47 4.18 8.89
CA VAL A 152 8.11 3.72 8.57
C VAL A 152 7.43 4.82 7.77
N THR A 153 7.08 4.56 6.52
CA THR A 153 6.56 5.57 5.59
C THR A 153 5.29 5.09 4.90
N GLY A 154 4.43 6.00 4.48
CA GLY A 154 3.23 5.65 3.72
C GLY A 154 2.30 6.82 3.42
N SER A 155 1.30 6.55 2.59
CA SER A 155 0.22 7.51 2.25
C SER A 155 -0.89 7.56 3.31
N VAL A 156 -0.69 6.87 4.43
CA VAL A 156 -1.62 6.77 5.56
C VAL A 156 -1.48 7.94 6.54
N SER A 157 -2.36 7.98 7.55
CA SER A 157 -2.26 8.94 8.66
C SER A 157 -1.10 8.60 9.61
N TYR A 158 -0.63 9.57 10.41
CA TYR A 158 0.36 9.31 11.48
C TYR A 158 -0.12 8.27 12.50
N GLU A 159 -1.44 8.18 12.75
CA GLU A 159 -2.03 7.19 13.64
C GLU A 159 -1.86 5.77 13.07
N GLN A 160 -2.12 5.59 11.77
CA GLN A 160 -1.88 4.31 11.10
C GLN A 160 -0.39 3.97 11.00
N LEU A 161 0.50 4.96 10.77
CA LEU A 161 1.94 4.72 10.83
C LEU A 161 2.38 4.27 12.23
N ALA A 162 1.83 4.89 13.28
CA ALA A 162 2.12 4.53 14.67
C ALA A 162 1.60 3.12 15.00
N ASP A 163 0.39 2.76 14.59
CA ASP A 163 -0.14 1.39 14.77
C ASP A 163 0.75 0.36 14.06
N PHE A 164 1.19 0.63 12.84
CA PHE A 164 2.09 -0.26 12.12
C PHE A 164 3.48 -0.34 12.78
N ALA A 165 4.03 0.79 13.22
CA ALA A 165 5.31 0.84 13.92
C ALA A 165 5.27 0.06 15.25
N GLY A 166 4.15 0.10 15.98
CA GLY A 166 3.97 -0.68 17.21
C GLY A 166 3.89 -2.20 17.00
N ARG A 167 3.63 -2.63 15.76
CA ARG A 167 3.62 -4.06 15.39
C ARG A 167 4.99 -4.59 14.96
N LEU A 168 5.99 -3.72 14.83
CA LEU A 168 7.32 -4.12 14.39
C LEU A 168 8.03 -4.95 15.47
N SER A 169 8.54 -6.11 15.05
CA SER A 169 9.36 -7.00 15.87
C SER A 169 10.48 -7.62 15.07
N THR A 170 11.56 -7.99 15.74
CA THR A 170 12.76 -8.60 15.15
C THR A 170 12.79 -10.11 15.31
#